data_AF-A0A430UTD5-F1
#
_entry.id   AF-A0A430UTD5-F1
#
_cell.length_a   1.000
_cell.length_b   1.000
_cell.length_c   1.000
_cell.angle_alpha   90.00
_cell.angle_beta   90.00
_cell.angle_gamma   90.00
#
_symmetry.space_group_name_H-M   'P 1'
#
loop_
_entity.id
_entity.type
_entity.pdbx_description
1 polymer ?
#
loop_
_entity_poly.entity_id
_entity_poly.type
_entity_poly.pdbx_seq_one_letter_code
_entity_poly.pdbx_strand_id
1 'polypeptide(L)'
;MTDKAPYPWAGYDWGTLYRSLAHPGNRYRYALLIPGPPQAKPREVAHHRTRGTRLFRVPEGWLILSAHPEVRGLQLKDLSQHPIRTGPFLLTWGRASYDPNPRARLLVSPRWVREKARYVSWVTHGLTWPGGKVKAAPQVLKAVNQVTREIRYANRWGFLPPETARRWDKLVRRNLWRFLTSTAKLSRKEAKVLVRRALKVRYEVVI
;
A
#
# COMPACT_ATOMS: atom_id res chain seq x y z
N MET A 1 -21.90 11.58 -0.02
CA MET A 1 -21.01 10.43 0.24
C MET A 1 -20.50 9.94 -1.10
N THR A 2 -19.21 10.07 -1.42
CA THR A 2 -18.70 9.59 -2.71
C THR A 2 -18.33 8.12 -2.56
N ASP A 3 -19.14 7.26 -3.17
CA ASP A 3 -18.84 5.86 -3.45
C ASP A 3 -17.57 5.77 -4.30
N LYS A 4 -16.43 5.79 -3.62
CA LYS A 4 -15.19 5.30 -4.20
C LYS A 4 -15.19 3.83 -3.93
N ALA A 5 -15.34 3.04 -5.00
CA ALA A 5 -15.02 1.62 -4.96
C ALA A 5 -13.73 1.46 -4.14
N PRO A 6 -13.76 0.69 -3.04
CA PRO A 6 -12.57 0.49 -2.23
C PRO A 6 -11.45 0.01 -3.16
N TYR A 7 -10.22 0.47 -2.93
CA TYR A 7 -9.08 -0.04 -3.70
C TYR A 7 -9.14 -1.57 -3.76
N PRO A 8 -8.69 -2.24 -4.83
CA PRO A 8 -8.90 -3.69 -4.99
C PRO A 8 -8.45 -4.52 -3.79
N TRP A 9 -7.46 -4.04 -3.04
CA TRP A 9 -7.05 -4.64 -1.79
C TRP A 9 -8.00 -4.32 -0.62
N ALA A 10 -8.63 -3.15 -0.51
CA ALA A 10 -9.48 -2.76 0.61
C ALA A 10 -10.82 -3.52 0.77
N GLY A 11 -11.25 -4.34 -0.20
CA GLY A 11 -12.47 -5.16 -0.12
C GLY A 11 -12.33 -6.51 0.60
N TYR A 12 -11.13 -6.86 1.07
CA TYR A 12 -10.85 -8.10 1.82
C TYR A 12 -10.86 -7.88 3.34
N ASP A 13 -10.38 -8.85 4.13
CA ASP A 13 -10.39 -8.80 5.60
C ASP A 13 -9.39 -7.78 6.20
N TRP A 14 -8.91 -6.80 5.43
CA TRP A 14 -7.88 -5.85 5.87
C TRP A 14 -8.26 -5.07 7.11
N GLY A 15 -9.52 -4.66 7.25
CA GLY A 15 -9.96 -3.96 8.46
C GLY A 15 -9.82 -4.85 9.70
N THR A 16 -10.17 -6.13 9.59
CA THR A 16 -10.07 -7.10 10.67
C THR A 16 -8.62 -7.50 10.93
N LEU A 17 -7.81 -7.67 9.88
CA LEU A 17 -6.37 -7.91 9.98
C LEU A 17 -5.68 -6.74 10.68
N TYR A 18 -5.91 -5.51 10.22
CA TYR A 18 -5.36 -4.30 10.84
C TYR A 18 -5.75 -4.19 12.31
N ARG A 19 -7.04 -4.35 12.67
CA ARG A 19 -7.47 -4.33 14.07
C ARG A 19 -6.79 -5.40 14.90
N SER A 20 -6.62 -6.60 14.35
CA SER A 20 -5.92 -7.71 15.03
C SER A 20 -4.45 -7.40 15.28
N LEU A 21 -3.77 -6.73 14.34
CA LEU A 21 -2.37 -6.32 14.44
C LEU A 21 -2.17 -5.02 15.23
N ALA A 22 -3.19 -4.15 15.30
CA ALA A 22 -3.17 -2.92 16.09
C ALA A 22 -3.36 -3.21 17.58
N HIS A 23 -3.99 -4.34 17.93
CA HIS A 23 -4.20 -4.75 19.32
C HIS A 23 -2.85 -4.84 20.06
N PRO A 24 -2.68 -4.14 21.22
CA PRO A 24 -1.42 -4.12 21.97
C PRO A 24 -0.91 -5.51 22.37
N GLY A 25 -1.84 -6.41 22.71
CA GLY A 25 -1.53 -7.79 23.11
C GLY A 25 -1.37 -8.80 21.97
N ASN A 26 -1.30 -8.39 20.69
CA ASN A 26 -1.12 -9.36 19.61
C ASN A 26 0.26 -10.02 19.68
N ARG A 27 0.30 -11.35 19.49
CA ARG A 27 1.52 -12.17 19.59
C ARG A 27 1.77 -13.01 18.33
N TYR A 28 1.27 -12.55 17.19
CA TYR A 28 1.33 -13.28 15.92
C TYR A 28 2.74 -13.27 15.29
N ARG A 29 3.69 -13.98 15.88
CA ARG A 29 5.07 -14.05 15.38
C ARG A 29 5.20 -14.82 14.07
N TYR A 30 4.34 -15.81 13.85
CA TYR A 30 4.43 -16.71 12.73
C TYR A 30 3.29 -16.48 11.76
N ALA A 31 3.58 -16.64 10.46
CA ALA A 31 2.58 -16.53 9.43
C ALA A 31 2.83 -17.45 8.24
N LEU A 32 1.77 -17.80 7.54
CA LEU A 32 1.82 -18.50 6.27
C LEU A 32 0.80 -17.88 5.32
N LEU A 33 1.23 -17.56 4.11
CA LEU A 33 0.35 -17.16 3.02
C LEU A 33 0.13 -18.39 2.13
N ILE A 34 -1.10 -18.89 2.11
CA ILE A 34 -1.53 -19.94 1.20
C ILE A 34 -2.02 -19.23 -0.08
N PRO A 35 -1.28 -19.33 -1.19
CA PRO A 35 -1.67 -18.69 -2.44
C PRO A 35 -2.90 -19.39 -3.02
N GLY A 36 -3.79 -18.63 -3.64
CA GLY A 36 -4.96 -19.19 -4.32
C GLY A 36 -6.12 -18.21 -4.40
N PRO A 37 -7.24 -18.62 -5.03
CA PRO A 37 -8.43 -17.79 -5.10
C PRO A 37 -8.92 -17.49 -3.67
N PRO A 38 -8.99 -16.21 -3.26
CA PRO A 38 -9.32 -15.86 -1.90
C PRO A 38 -10.78 -16.21 -1.51
N GLN A 39 -11.60 -16.63 -2.48
CA GLN A 39 -12.97 -17.13 -2.29
C GLN A 39 -13.01 -18.53 -1.65
N ALA A 40 -11.99 -19.37 -1.85
CA ALA A 40 -11.98 -20.75 -1.37
C ALA A 40 -11.13 -20.87 -0.10
N LYS A 41 -11.76 -21.05 1.06
CA LYS A 41 -11.04 -21.23 2.33
C LYS A 41 -10.24 -22.54 2.31
N PRO A 42 -8.95 -22.56 2.73
CA PRO A 42 -8.14 -23.77 2.72
C PRO A 42 -8.73 -24.82 3.66
N ARG A 43 -8.90 -26.06 3.17
CA ARG A 43 -9.61 -27.13 3.88
C ARG A 43 -8.93 -27.51 5.19
N GLU A 44 -7.59 -27.50 5.18
CA GLU A 44 -6.70 -27.89 6.28
C GLU A 44 -6.97 -27.05 7.56
N VAL A 45 -7.36 -25.79 7.36
CA VAL A 45 -7.56 -24.80 8.43
C VAL A 45 -8.97 -24.18 8.43
N ALA A 46 -9.89 -24.69 7.62
CA ALA A 46 -11.24 -24.16 7.47
C ALA A 46 -12.02 -24.13 8.80
N HIS A 47 -11.84 -25.17 9.62
CA HIS A 47 -12.52 -25.36 10.91
C HIS A 47 -11.62 -25.09 12.12
N HIS A 48 -10.38 -24.66 11.91
CA HIS A 48 -9.42 -24.47 13.00
C HIS A 48 -9.77 -23.25 13.86
N ARG A 49 -10.21 -23.51 15.10
CA ARG A 49 -10.48 -22.49 16.12
C ARG A 49 -9.55 -22.70 17.31
N THR A 50 -8.34 -22.18 17.21
CA THR A 50 -7.36 -22.28 18.30
C THR A 50 -7.01 -20.90 18.80
N ARG A 51 -6.99 -20.76 20.13
CA ARG A 51 -6.63 -19.51 20.79
C ARG A 51 -5.22 -19.12 20.34
N GLY A 52 -5.06 -17.92 19.77
CA GLY A 52 -3.76 -17.46 19.26
C GLY A 52 -3.51 -17.70 17.77
N THR A 53 -4.46 -18.28 17.01
CA THR A 53 -4.39 -18.37 15.54
C THR A 53 -5.55 -17.58 14.90
N ARG A 54 -5.29 -16.88 13.80
CA ARG A 54 -6.31 -16.18 13.01
C ARG A 54 -6.07 -16.37 11.52
N LEU A 55 -7.16 -16.40 10.76
CA LEU A 55 -7.14 -16.49 9.31
C LEU A 55 -7.75 -15.22 8.73
N PHE A 56 -7.12 -14.70 7.67
CA PHE A 56 -7.58 -13.52 6.96
C PHE A 56 -7.54 -13.76 5.47
N ARG A 57 -8.60 -13.37 4.80
CA ARG A 57 -8.63 -13.27 3.35
C ARG A 57 -7.83 -12.05 2.90
N VAL A 58 -6.93 -12.24 1.95
CA VAL A 58 -6.09 -11.18 1.34
C VAL A 58 -6.09 -11.33 -0.19
N PRO A 59 -5.66 -10.33 -0.99
CA PRO A 59 -5.69 -10.42 -2.44
C PRO A 59 -4.95 -11.64 -3.02
N GLU A 60 -3.85 -12.04 -2.38
CA GLU A 60 -3.02 -13.16 -2.80
C GLU A 60 -3.55 -14.53 -2.38
N GLY A 61 -4.57 -14.60 -1.51
CA GLY A 61 -5.12 -15.84 -1.00
C GLY A 61 -5.50 -15.76 0.49
N TRP A 62 -5.04 -16.73 1.29
CA TRP A 62 -5.36 -16.82 2.71
C TRP A 62 -4.12 -16.68 3.58
N LEU A 63 -4.16 -15.71 4.48
CA LEU A 63 -3.12 -15.43 5.45
C LEU A 63 -3.47 -16.08 6.79
N ILE A 64 -2.63 -17.01 7.24
CA ILE A 64 -2.66 -17.57 8.58
C ILE A 64 -1.69 -16.77 9.44
N LEU A 65 -2.17 -16.28 10.59
CA LEU A 65 -1.36 -15.68 11.65
C LEU A 65 -1.43 -16.55 12.90
N SER A 66 -0.29 -16.79 13.54
CA SER A 66 -0.23 -17.61 14.76
C SER A 66 0.85 -17.13 15.72
N ALA A 67 0.64 -17.37 17.01
CA ALA A 67 1.70 -17.29 18.01
C ALA A 67 2.63 -18.52 18.00
N HIS A 68 2.20 -19.61 17.36
CA HIS A 68 2.93 -20.88 17.28
C HIS A 68 3.50 -21.11 15.88
N PRO A 69 4.66 -21.77 15.76
CA PRO A 69 5.32 -22.04 14.47
C PRO A 69 4.57 -23.04 13.59
N GLU A 70 3.69 -23.86 14.17
CA GLU A 70 2.92 -24.86 13.43
C GLU A 70 1.42 -24.71 13.70
N VAL A 71 0.62 -24.91 12.66
CA VAL A 71 -0.84 -24.99 12.74
C VAL A 71 -1.33 -26.14 11.86
N ARG A 72 -1.86 -27.20 12.47
CA ARG A 72 -2.47 -28.35 11.76
C ARG A 72 -1.53 -28.98 10.72
N GLY A 73 -0.27 -29.22 11.08
CA GLY A 73 0.74 -29.78 10.17
C GLY A 73 1.34 -28.77 9.20
N LEU A 74 0.82 -27.53 9.14
CA LEU A 74 1.40 -26.47 8.33
C LEU A 74 2.47 -25.74 9.13
N GLN A 75 3.70 -25.73 8.59
CA GLN A 75 4.80 -24.94 9.13
C GLN A 75 4.66 -23.47 8.69
N LEU A 76 4.59 -22.58 9.67
CA LEU A 76 4.51 -21.14 9.46
C LEU A 76 5.91 -20.52 9.55
N LYS A 77 6.10 -19.44 8.81
CA LYS A 77 7.37 -18.71 8.77
C LYS A 77 7.43 -17.68 9.90
N ASP A 78 8.58 -17.56 10.55
CA ASP A 78 8.84 -16.48 11.51
C ASP A 78 8.90 -15.14 10.78
N LEU A 79 7.99 -14.22 11.10
CA LEU A 79 7.89 -12.90 10.48
C LEU A 79 9.05 -11.96 10.79
N SER A 80 9.90 -12.28 11.76
CA SER A 80 11.12 -11.52 12.05
C SER A 80 12.24 -11.83 11.05
N GLN A 81 12.23 -13.03 10.47
CA GLN A 81 13.22 -13.50 9.50
C GLN A 81 12.68 -13.50 8.07
N HIS A 82 11.39 -13.83 7.92
CA HIS A 82 10.71 -13.98 6.64
C HIS A 82 9.43 -13.13 6.59
N PRO A 83 9.54 -11.81 6.38
CA PRO A 83 8.40 -10.95 6.17
C PRO A 83 7.57 -11.39 4.96
N ILE A 84 6.24 -11.28 5.05
CA ILE A 84 5.31 -11.70 4.00
C ILE A 84 4.76 -10.48 3.28
N ARG A 85 4.87 -10.45 1.94
CA ARG A 85 4.19 -9.43 1.12
C ARG A 85 2.71 -9.80 0.99
N THR A 86 1.83 -8.85 1.25
CA THR A 86 0.38 -9.01 1.11
C THR A 86 -0.23 -7.66 0.71
N GLY A 87 -0.78 -7.58 -0.50
CA GLY A 87 -1.20 -6.36 -1.17
C GLY A 87 -0.10 -5.28 -1.20
N PRO A 88 -0.41 -4.04 -0.76
CA PRO A 88 0.58 -2.96 -0.68
C PRO A 88 1.48 -3.06 0.56
N PHE A 89 1.30 -4.07 1.41
CA PHE A 89 1.95 -4.19 2.69
C PHE A 89 3.03 -5.27 2.72
N LEU A 90 3.95 -5.09 3.65
CA LEU A 90 4.87 -6.09 4.14
C LEU A 90 4.48 -6.40 5.59
N LEU A 91 3.97 -7.60 5.82
CA LEU A 91 3.72 -8.12 7.15
C LEU A 91 5.04 -8.54 7.77
N THR A 92 5.37 -8.00 8.94
CA THR A 92 6.64 -8.24 9.63
C THR A 92 6.44 -8.28 11.13
N TRP A 93 7.37 -8.89 11.85
CA TRP A 93 7.44 -8.88 13.30
C TRP A 93 8.68 -8.10 13.74
N GLY A 94 8.49 -7.16 14.68
CA GLY A 94 9.63 -6.45 15.26
C GLY A 94 9.24 -5.18 16.00
N ARG A 95 10.26 -4.43 16.42
CA ARG A 95 10.10 -3.10 17.02
C ARG A 95 9.97 -2.06 15.92
N ALA A 96 9.18 -1.03 16.17
CA ALA A 96 9.16 0.15 15.32
C ALA A 96 9.73 1.32 16.12
N SER A 97 10.27 2.32 15.44
CA SER A 97 10.84 3.50 16.10
C SER A 97 9.85 4.24 17.02
N TYR A 98 8.54 4.10 16.77
CA TYR A 98 7.46 4.70 17.54
C TYR A 98 6.73 3.69 18.46
N ASP A 99 7.14 2.43 18.47
CA ASP A 99 6.53 1.40 19.30
C ASP A 99 7.57 0.34 19.72
N PRO A 100 8.04 0.40 20.97
CA PRO A 100 9.14 -0.42 21.47
C PRO A 100 8.76 -1.89 21.63
N ASN A 101 7.47 -2.22 21.62
CA ASN A 101 7.02 -3.59 21.81
C ASN A 101 7.20 -4.38 20.50
N PRO A 102 7.86 -5.55 20.53
CA PRO A 102 7.94 -6.41 19.36
C PRO A 102 6.57 -7.02 19.10
N ARG A 103 5.99 -6.73 17.92
CA ARG A 103 4.72 -7.31 17.49
C ARG A 103 4.58 -7.37 15.98
N ALA A 104 3.58 -8.09 15.52
CA ALA A 104 3.26 -8.18 14.09
C ALA A 104 2.64 -6.86 13.62
N ARG A 105 3.09 -6.36 12.47
CA ARG A 105 2.63 -5.10 11.90
C ARG A 105 2.61 -5.14 10.38
N LEU A 106 1.76 -4.31 9.81
CA LEU A 106 1.79 -3.99 8.38
C LEU A 106 2.65 -2.76 8.16
N LEU A 107 3.76 -2.95 7.44
CA LEU A 107 4.55 -1.86 6.87
C LEU A 107 4.06 -1.61 5.45
N VAL A 108 3.88 -0.35 5.04
CA VAL A 108 3.67 -0.06 3.60
C VAL A 108 4.94 -0.45 2.85
N SER A 109 4.83 -1.41 1.94
CA SER A 109 5.98 -2.05 1.30
C SER A 109 6.84 -1.03 0.54
N PRO A 110 8.13 -0.85 0.89
CA PRO A 110 9.02 0.04 0.16
C PRO A 110 9.20 -0.36 -1.31
N ARG A 111 9.12 -1.66 -1.62
CA ARG A 111 9.11 -2.16 -3.00
C ARG A 111 7.87 -1.68 -3.75
N TRP A 112 6.70 -1.79 -3.15
CA TRP A 112 5.45 -1.32 -3.77
C TRP A 112 5.46 0.20 -3.99
N VAL A 113 5.95 0.99 -3.03
CA VAL A 113 6.13 2.44 -3.22
C VAL A 113 7.10 2.75 -4.37
N ARG A 114 8.19 1.98 -4.53
CA ARG A 114 9.09 2.10 -5.69
C ARG A 114 8.41 1.77 -7.01
N GLU A 115 7.58 0.74 -7.05
CA GLU A 115 6.76 0.39 -8.23
C GLU A 115 5.85 1.56 -8.62
N LYS A 116 5.17 2.18 -7.63
CA LYS A 116 4.36 3.40 -7.85
C LYS A 116 5.19 4.61 -8.28
N ALA A 117 6.42 4.75 -7.77
CA ALA A 117 7.32 5.85 -8.13
C ALA A 117 7.83 5.74 -9.58
N ARG A 118 8.05 4.51 -10.05
CA ARG A 118 8.36 4.23 -11.47
C ARG A 118 7.19 4.65 -12.36
N TYR A 119 5.97 4.29 -11.98
CA TYR A 119 4.77 4.72 -12.69
C TYR A 119 4.65 6.26 -12.73
N VAL A 120 4.83 6.95 -11.59
CA VAL A 120 4.82 8.43 -11.57
C VAL A 120 5.87 9.01 -12.53
N SER A 121 7.10 8.49 -12.48
CA SER A 121 8.16 8.92 -13.39
C SER A 121 7.76 8.74 -14.85
N TRP A 122 7.21 7.58 -15.18
CA TRP A 122 6.75 7.26 -16.53
C TRP A 122 5.60 8.17 -17.01
N VAL A 123 4.55 8.42 -16.20
CA VAL A 123 3.45 9.30 -16.62
C VAL A 123 3.91 10.75 -16.79
N THR A 124 4.86 11.21 -15.99
CA THR A 124 5.41 12.57 -16.07
C THR A 124 6.52 12.75 -17.11
N HIS A 125 7.00 11.68 -17.73
CA HIS A 125 8.09 11.74 -18.71
C HIS A 125 7.57 11.49 -20.14
N GLY A 126 8.20 12.12 -21.13
CA GLY A 126 7.78 12.02 -22.53
C GLY A 126 6.53 12.84 -22.87
N LEU A 127 6.30 13.02 -24.17
CA LEU A 127 5.22 13.84 -24.70
C LEU A 127 3.90 13.08 -24.87
N THR A 128 3.96 11.75 -25.02
CA THR A 128 2.81 10.94 -25.43
C THR A 128 2.57 9.74 -24.51
N TRP A 129 1.30 9.33 -24.43
CA TRP A 129 0.86 8.06 -23.85
C TRP A 129 1.21 6.89 -24.79
N PRO A 130 1.17 5.63 -24.31
CA PRO A 130 1.11 4.47 -25.18
C PRO A 130 -0.03 4.64 -26.19
N GLY A 131 0.27 4.51 -27.48
CA GLY A 131 -0.68 4.81 -28.56
C GLY A 131 -0.60 6.24 -29.12
N GLY A 132 0.43 7.02 -28.78
CA GLY A 132 0.80 8.25 -29.48
C GLY A 132 0.02 9.51 -29.09
N LYS A 133 -1.01 9.41 -28.24
CA LYS A 133 -1.79 10.57 -27.78
C LYS A 133 -0.95 11.49 -26.89
N VAL A 134 -0.97 12.79 -27.16
CA VAL A 134 -0.25 13.79 -26.35
C VAL A 134 -0.75 13.81 -24.91
N LYS A 135 0.19 13.90 -23.96
CA LYS A 135 -0.09 13.97 -22.54
C LYS A 135 -0.60 15.36 -22.15
N ALA A 136 -1.90 15.47 -21.92
CA ALA A 136 -2.48 16.68 -21.35
C ALA A 136 -2.18 16.79 -19.85
N ALA A 137 -1.87 18.00 -19.38
CA ALA A 137 -1.54 18.23 -17.97
C ALA A 137 -2.61 17.74 -16.97
N PRO A 138 -3.91 17.91 -17.22
CA PRO A 138 -4.93 17.41 -16.30
C PRO A 138 -4.94 15.88 -16.19
N GLN A 139 -4.64 15.15 -17.27
CA GLN A 139 -4.58 13.69 -17.26
C GLN A 139 -3.40 13.20 -16.43
N VAL A 140 -2.22 13.81 -16.61
CA VAL A 140 -1.02 13.48 -15.82
C VAL A 140 -1.25 13.78 -14.34
N LEU A 141 -1.85 14.93 -14.01
CA LEU A 141 -2.20 15.28 -12.63
C LEU A 141 -3.20 14.29 -12.03
N LYS A 142 -4.24 13.89 -12.77
CA LYS A 142 -5.21 12.88 -12.32
C LYS A 142 -4.52 11.55 -12.00
N ALA A 143 -3.64 11.07 -12.87
CA ALA A 143 -2.89 9.83 -12.66
C ALA A 143 -1.97 9.89 -11.43
N VAL A 144 -1.21 10.97 -11.28
CA VAL A 144 -0.31 11.15 -10.12
C VAL A 144 -1.11 11.30 -8.81
N ASN A 145 -2.25 11.99 -8.85
CA ASN A 145 -3.13 12.16 -7.69
C ASN A 145 -3.75 10.84 -7.25
N GLN A 146 -4.18 10.00 -8.19
CA GLN A 146 -4.72 8.68 -7.90
C GLN A 146 -3.70 7.82 -7.15
N VAL A 147 -2.46 7.76 -7.65
CA VAL A 147 -1.39 6.99 -7.01
C VAL A 147 -0.99 7.56 -5.66
N THR A 148 -0.91 8.90 -5.55
CA THR A 148 -0.64 9.56 -4.27
C THR A 148 -1.72 9.25 -3.25
N ARG A 149 -3.00 9.28 -3.64
CA ARG A 149 -4.12 8.89 -2.79
C ARG A 149 -4.03 7.43 -2.35
N GLU A 150 -3.63 6.53 -3.24
CA GLU A 150 -3.48 5.10 -2.94
C GLU A 150 -2.44 4.85 -1.84
N ILE A 151 -1.25 5.48 -1.95
CA ILE A 151 -0.20 5.39 -0.93
C ILE A 151 -0.66 5.98 0.41
N ARG A 152 -1.30 7.15 0.37
CA ARG A 152 -1.80 7.81 1.60
C ARG A 152 -2.95 7.03 2.23
N TYR A 153 -3.77 6.35 1.43
CA TYR A 153 -4.81 5.47 1.91
C TYR A 153 -4.24 4.18 2.54
N ALA A 154 -3.17 3.61 1.95
CA ALA A 154 -2.46 2.49 2.56
C ALA A 154 -1.90 2.83 3.96
N ASN A 155 -1.45 4.08 4.17
CA ASN A 155 -0.99 4.55 5.48
C ASN A 155 -2.08 4.57 6.58
N ARG A 156 -3.36 4.38 6.25
CA ARG A 156 -4.42 4.20 7.26
C ARG A 156 -4.41 2.82 7.90
N TRP A 157 -3.89 1.83 7.17
CA TRP A 157 -3.95 0.40 7.53
C TRP A 157 -2.57 -0.19 7.82
N GLY A 158 -1.51 0.53 7.51
CA GLY A 158 -0.14 0.13 7.78
C GLY A 158 0.74 1.34 8.00
N PHE A 159 1.91 1.12 8.58
CA PHE A 159 2.88 2.17 8.83
C PHE A 159 3.62 2.53 7.56
N LEU A 160 3.55 3.79 7.12
CA LEU A 160 4.45 4.35 6.13
C LEU A 160 5.60 5.08 6.84
N PRO A 161 6.86 4.62 6.72
CA PRO A 161 7.97 5.31 7.35
C PRO A 161 8.06 6.78 6.90
N PRO A 162 8.31 7.74 7.83
CA PRO A 162 8.40 9.16 7.49
C PRO A 162 9.40 9.46 6.37
N GLU A 163 10.54 8.76 6.35
CA GLU A 163 11.53 8.91 5.28
C GLU A 163 10.99 8.48 3.92
N THR A 164 10.23 7.38 3.86
CA THR A 164 9.61 6.89 2.63
C THR A 164 8.57 7.89 2.14
N ALA A 165 7.76 8.46 3.04
CA ALA A 165 6.80 9.51 2.72
C ALA A 165 7.48 10.80 2.19
N ARG A 166 8.56 11.25 2.82
CA ARG A 166 9.33 12.42 2.37
C ARG A 166 9.97 12.20 1.01
N ARG A 167 10.58 11.02 0.78
CA ARG A 167 11.17 10.64 -0.52
C ARG A 167 10.09 10.62 -1.62
N TRP A 168 8.91 10.08 -1.31
CA TRP A 168 7.75 10.09 -2.21
C TRP A 168 7.36 11.52 -2.60
N ASP A 169 7.14 12.40 -1.61
CA ASP A 169 6.72 13.79 -1.87
C ASP A 169 7.77 14.55 -2.69
N LYS A 170 9.06 14.38 -2.38
CA LYS A 170 10.17 14.99 -3.13
C LYS A 170 10.15 14.55 -4.60
N LEU A 171 9.94 13.25 -4.86
CA LEU A 171 9.88 12.70 -6.20
C LEU A 171 8.69 13.27 -6.99
N VAL A 172 7.49 13.25 -6.40
CA VAL A 172 6.27 13.78 -7.04
C VAL A 172 6.43 15.26 -7.37
N ARG A 173 6.95 16.08 -6.44
CA ARG A 173 7.19 17.51 -6.68
C ARG A 173 8.13 17.73 -7.86
N ARG A 174 9.27 17.04 -7.86
CA ARG A 174 10.29 17.19 -8.90
C ARG A 174 9.74 16.82 -10.28
N ASN A 175 9.08 15.67 -10.37
CA ASN A 175 8.61 15.13 -11.64
C ASN A 175 7.45 15.97 -12.21
N LEU A 176 6.45 16.33 -11.39
CA LEU A 176 5.36 17.19 -11.83
C LEU A 176 5.85 18.58 -12.21
N TRP A 177 6.74 19.18 -11.42
CA TRP A 177 7.30 20.49 -11.75
C TRP A 177 7.97 20.49 -13.13
N ARG A 178 8.81 19.48 -13.39
CA ARG A 178 9.49 19.33 -14.68
C ARG A 178 8.49 19.17 -15.82
N PHE A 179 7.52 18.27 -15.68
CA PHE A 179 6.49 18.05 -16.70
C PHE A 179 5.67 19.32 -16.98
N LEU A 180 5.18 19.99 -15.94
CA LEU A 180 4.28 21.15 -16.10
C LEU A 180 4.99 22.35 -16.76
N THR A 181 6.26 22.58 -16.42
CA THR A 181 7.03 23.70 -16.97
C THR A 181 7.68 23.39 -18.32
N SER A 182 8.17 22.18 -18.52
CA SER A 182 8.95 21.82 -19.71
C SER A 182 8.09 21.25 -20.83
N THR A 183 7.10 20.41 -20.49
CA THR A 183 6.27 19.68 -21.44
C THR A 183 4.93 20.38 -21.66
N ALA A 184 4.23 20.73 -20.58
CA ALA A 184 2.94 21.43 -20.66
C ALA A 184 3.07 22.96 -20.78
N LYS A 185 4.30 23.50 -20.73
CA LYS A 185 4.64 24.93 -20.91
C LYS A 185 3.83 25.91 -20.04
N LEU A 186 3.39 25.48 -18.86
CA LEU A 186 2.67 26.34 -17.92
C LEU A 186 3.60 27.35 -17.26
N SER A 187 3.04 28.48 -16.82
CA SER A 187 3.80 29.46 -16.06
C SER A 187 4.30 28.86 -14.73
N ARG A 188 5.42 29.39 -14.21
CA ARG A 188 5.96 28.97 -12.91
C ARG A 188 4.94 29.11 -11.77
N LYS A 189 4.07 30.13 -11.83
CA LYS A 189 3.03 30.40 -10.83
C LYS A 189 1.96 29.31 -10.85
N GLU A 190 1.45 28.97 -12.03
CA GLU A 190 0.44 27.92 -12.21
C GLU A 190 1.00 26.54 -11.85
N ALA A 191 2.21 26.21 -12.33
CA ALA A 191 2.86 24.94 -12.03
C ALA A 191 3.03 24.73 -10.50
N LYS A 192 3.42 25.79 -9.77
CA LYS A 192 3.57 25.75 -8.30
C LYS A 192 2.24 25.43 -7.60
N VAL A 193 1.14 26.01 -8.07
CA VAL A 193 -0.21 25.75 -7.53
C VAL A 193 -0.60 24.29 -7.78
N LEU A 194 -0.43 23.78 -9.00
CA LEU A 194 -0.80 22.43 -9.38
C LEU A 194 0.02 21.37 -8.64
N VAL A 195 1.34 21.56 -8.49
CA VAL A 195 2.20 20.67 -7.69
C VAL A 195 1.76 20.62 -6.23
N ARG A 196 1.43 21.77 -5.63
CA ARG A 196 0.93 21.82 -4.24
C ARG A 196 -0.40 21.08 -4.09
N ARG A 197 -1.30 21.22 -5.08
CA ARG A 197 -2.60 20.53 -5.09
C ARG A 197 -2.43 19.02 -5.20
N ALA A 198 -1.52 18.55 -6.05
CA ALA A 198 -1.32 17.12 -6.28
C ALA A 198 -0.88 16.34 -5.03
N LEU A 199 -0.18 17.02 -4.12
CA LEU A 199 0.26 16.44 -2.85
C LEU A 199 -0.80 16.47 -1.74
N LYS A 200 -1.87 17.26 -1.91
CA LYS A 200 -2.97 17.31 -0.96
C LYS A 200 -3.99 16.22 -1.32
N VAL A 201 -4.22 15.29 -0.40
CA VAL A 201 -5.15 14.14 -0.54
C VAL A 201 -6.59 14.58 -0.89
N ARG A 202 -6.95 15.87 -0.72
CA ARG A 202 -8.33 16.38 -0.74
C ARG A 202 -8.93 16.82 -2.08
N TYR A 203 -8.24 16.84 -3.23
CA TYR A 203 -8.86 17.39 -4.46
C TYR A 203 -9.01 16.42 -5.63
N GLU A 204 -10.26 16.20 -6.04
CA GLU A 204 -10.60 15.85 -7.41
C GLU A 204 -10.28 17.07 -8.27
N VAL A 205 -9.51 16.86 -9.34
CA VAL A 205 -9.35 17.88 -10.36
C VAL A 205 -10.64 17.86 -11.15
N VAL A 206 -11.59 18.73 -10.77
CA VAL A 206 -12.65 19.15 -11.67
C VAL A 206 -11.98 20.12 -12.62
N ILE A 207 -11.94 19.74 -13.90
CA ILE A 207 -11.60 20.62 -15.01
C ILE A 207 -12.92 21.24 -15.44
#